data_AF-A0A1G3TSD3-F1
#
_entry.id   AF-A0A1G3TSD3-F1
#
_cell.length_a   1.000
_cell.length_b   1.000
_cell.length_c   1.000
_cell.angle_alpha   90.00
_cell.angle_beta   90.00
_cell.angle_gamma   90.00
#
_symmetry.space_group_name_H-M   'P 1'
#
loop_
_entity.id
_entity.type
_entity.pdbx_description
1 polymer ?
#
loop_
_entity_poly.entity_id
_entity_poly.type
_entity_poly.pdbx_seq_one_letter_code
_entity_poly.pdbx_strand_id
1 'polypeptide(L)'
;MPISKELAVRILKYLLDNPSFYFPFKIVCINFDEDDELYDVEVSQEMLDEVLNNDDFKDFELVENLQHLDLQTLQLMSKGFIEKIINENAIDSIEQSAKGYRELWKMNLCESVNIEEYGLNEFFGGKAEGFEESLEILKEHISKNYE
;
A
#
# COMPACT_ATOMS: atom_id res chain seq x y z
N MET A 1 -10.94 3.37 10.05
CA MET A 1 -9.84 3.96 9.24
C MET A 1 -10.22 5.39 8.93
N PRO A 2 -9.50 6.39 9.47
CA PRO A 2 -9.87 7.79 9.32
C PRO A 2 -9.74 8.24 7.85
N ILE A 3 -10.74 8.98 7.38
CA ILE A 3 -10.78 9.56 6.05
C ILE A 3 -11.22 11.02 6.13
N SER A 4 -10.85 11.84 5.15
CA SER A 4 -11.33 13.23 5.07
C SER A 4 -12.78 13.28 4.61
N LYS A 5 -13.50 14.37 4.95
CA LYS A 5 -14.84 14.66 4.45
C LYS A 5 -14.90 14.66 2.92
N GLU A 6 -13.88 15.21 2.24
CA GLU A 6 -13.81 15.21 0.78
C GLU A 6 -13.71 13.79 0.20
N LEU A 7 -12.95 12.92 0.85
CA LEU A 7 -12.85 11.52 0.44
C LEU A 7 -14.16 10.77 0.70
N ALA A 8 -14.81 10.98 1.85
CA ALA A 8 -16.11 10.41 2.17
C ALA A 8 -17.18 10.80 1.11
N VAL A 9 -17.24 12.09 0.74
CA VAL A 9 -18.13 12.59 -0.32
C VAL A 9 -17.82 11.96 -1.68
N ARG A 10 -16.54 11.79 -2.04
CA ARG A 10 -16.16 11.12 -3.30
C ARG A 10 -16.60 9.67 -3.31
N ILE A 11 -16.43 8.95 -2.21
CA ILE A 11 -16.88 7.57 -2.08
C ILE A 11 -18.40 7.52 -2.20
N LEU A 12 -19.15 8.32 -1.43
CA LEU A 12 -20.62 8.38 -1.51
C LEU A 12 -21.12 8.60 -2.93
N LYS A 13 -20.56 9.60 -3.64
CA LYS A 13 -20.89 9.87 -5.05
C LYS A 13 -20.62 8.66 -5.94
N TYR A 14 -19.44 8.05 -5.81
CA TYR A 14 -19.08 6.88 -6.61
C TYR A 14 -20.04 5.71 -6.37
N LEU A 15 -20.42 5.45 -5.11
CA LEU A 15 -21.34 4.35 -4.77
C LEU A 15 -22.77 4.61 -5.28
N LEU A 16 -23.23 5.87 -5.26
CA LEU A 16 -24.51 6.27 -5.85
C LEU A 16 -24.51 6.06 -7.37
N ASP A 17 -23.43 6.44 -8.04
CA ASP A 17 -23.28 6.28 -9.49
C ASP A 17 -23.07 4.81 -9.91
N ASN A 18 -22.59 3.97 -8.99
CA ASN A 18 -22.24 2.57 -9.24
C ASN A 18 -22.92 1.63 -8.21
N PRO A 19 -24.26 1.51 -8.20
CA PRO A 19 -24.99 0.74 -7.17
C PRO A 19 -24.68 -0.76 -7.16
N SER A 20 -24.11 -1.29 -8.25
CA SER A 20 -23.66 -2.69 -8.34
C SER A 20 -22.24 -2.91 -7.81
N PHE A 21 -21.51 -1.85 -7.47
CA PHE A 21 -20.15 -1.96 -6.94
C PHE A 21 -20.19 -2.33 -5.46
N TYR A 22 -19.58 -3.45 -5.11
CA TYR A 22 -19.41 -3.81 -3.71
C TYR A 22 -18.30 -3.00 -3.06
N PHE A 23 -18.67 -2.20 -2.07
CA PHE A 23 -17.73 -1.47 -1.23
C PHE A 23 -17.56 -2.19 0.10
N PRO A 24 -16.34 -2.70 0.42
CA PRO A 24 -16.11 -3.56 1.58
C PRO A 24 -16.07 -2.80 2.92
N PHE A 25 -16.45 -1.53 2.95
CA PHE A 25 -16.46 -0.69 4.13
C PHE A 25 -17.80 0.03 4.28
N LYS A 26 -18.18 0.32 5.53
CA LYS A 26 -19.18 1.32 5.88
C LYS A 26 -18.50 2.67 6.09
N ILE A 27 -19.16 3.73 5.66
CA ILE A 27 -18.78 5.10 6.00
C ILE A 27 -19.51 5.46 7.29
N VAL A 28 -18.78 5.92 8.29
CA VAL A 28 -19.34 6.33 9.59
C VAL A 28 -18.85 7.73 9.97
N CYS A 29 -19.65 8.49 10.72
CA CYS A 29 -19.30 9.80 11.25
C CYS A 29 -19.31 9.77 12.79
N ILE A 30 -18.26 10.26 13.43
CA ILE A 30 -18.07 10.14 14.90
C ILE A 30 -18.74 11.29 15.68
N ASN A 31 -18.78 12.50 15.11
CA ASN A 31 -19.15 13.71 15.87
C ASN A 31 -20.50 14.30 15.48
N PHE A 32 -21.47 13.48 15.06
CA PHE A 32 -22.76 14.00 14.60
C PHE A 32 -23.62 14.58 15.74
N ASP A 33 -23.55 14.03 16.97
CA ASP A 33 -24.46 14.38 18.09
C ASP A 33 -23.77 14.65 19.45
N GLU A 34 -22.49 15.09 19.47
CA GLU A 34 -21.70 15.41 20.69
C GLU A 34 -21.41 14.24 21.68
N ASP A 35 -21.99 13.05 21.49
CA ASP A 35 -21.81 11.87 22.37
C ASP A 35 -20.73 10.85 21.87
N ASP A 36 -19.87 11.23 20.92
CA ASP A 36 -18.80 10.40 20.32
C ASP A 36 -19.30 9.03 19.75
N GLU A 37 -20.59 8.91 19.44
CA GLU A 37 -21.16 7.68 18.86
C GLU A 37 -20.92 7.59 17.35
N LEU A 38 -20.52 6.39 16.88
CA LEU A 38 -20.35 6.09 15.46
C LEU A 38 -21.70 6.05 14.75
N TYR A 39 -21.98 7.06 13.94
CA TYR A 39 -23.18 7.14 13.12
C TYR A 39 -22.93 6.55 11.72
N ASP A 40 -23.69 5.50 11.36
CA ASP A 40 -23.65 4.89 10.02
C ASP A 40 -24.18 5.88 8.96
N VAL A 41 -23.35 6.22 7.97
CA VAL A 41 -23.77 7.10 6.86
C VAL A 41 -24.33 6.23 5.74
N GLU A 42 -25.64 6.29 5.54
CA GLU A 42 -26.31 5.57 4.47
C GLU A 42 -25.93 6.11 3.08
N VAL A 43 -25.81 5.22 2.09
CA VAL A 43 -25.55 5.62 0.70
C VAL A 43 -26.87 6.05 0.06
N SER A 44 -27.20 7.33 0.19
CA SER A 44 -28.38 7.95 -0.43
C SER A 44 -28.08 9.38 -0.91
N GLN A 45 -28.90 9.90 -1.82
CA GLN A 45 -28.76 11.28 -2.27
C GLN A 45 -29.03 12.28 -1.13
N GLU A 46 -29.97 11.97 -0.24
CA GLU A 46 -30.32 12.77 0.92
C GLU A 46 -29.12 12.89 1.88
N MET A 47 -28.49 11.78 2.23
CA MET A 47 -27.30 11.77 3.08
C MET A 47 -26.11 12.49 2.43
N LEU A 48 -25.94 12.35 1.12
CA LEU A 48 -24.89 13.09 0.40
C LEU A 48 -25.10 14.61 0.50
N ASP A 49 -26.34 15.06 0.33
CA ASP A 49 -26.68 16.48 0.42
C ASP A 49 -26.54 16.99 1.87
N GLU A 50 -26.90 16.18 2.87
CA GLU A 50 -26.67 16.52 4.28
C GLU A 50 -25.19 16.65 4.62
N VAL A 51 -24.35 15.68 4.22
CA VAL A 51 -22.90 15.74 4.47
C VAL A 51 -22.27 16.96 3.79
N LEU A 52 -22.74 17.33 2.58
CA LEU A 52 -22.22 18.50 1.86
C LEU A 52 -22.62 19.83 2.52
N ASN A 53 -23.83 19.92 3.07
CA ASN A 53 -24.42 21.18 3.53
C ASN A 53 -24.39 21.36 5.06
N ASN A 54 -24.08 20.32 5.82
CA ASN A 54 -23.98 20.37 7.27
C ASN A 54 -22.50 20.27 7.73
N ASP A 55 -22.08 21.24 8.55
CA ASP A 55 -20.73 21.34 9.11
C ASP A 55 -20.51 20.44 10.33
N ASP A 56 -21.57 19.83 10.87
CA ASP A 56 -21.48 18.89 12.00
C ASP A 56 -20.81 17.57 11.59
N PHE A 57 -20.90 17.22 10.30
CA PHE A 57 -20.15 16.11 9.73
C PHE A 57 -18.66 16.47 9.56
N LYS A 58 -17.86 16.13 10.56
CA LYS A 58 -16.41 16.44 10.61
C LYS A 58 -15.54 15.20 10.46
N ASP A 59 -15.72 14.25 11.36
CA ASP A 59 -14.80 13.13 11.52
C ASP A 59 -15.39 11.86 10.94
N PHE A 60 -14.79 11.38 9.85
CA PHE A 60 -15.25 10.22 9.10
C PHE A 60 -14.30 9.05 9.25
N GLU A 61 -14.87 7.85 9.33
CA GLU A 61 -14.12 6.61 9.27
C GLU A 61 -14.71 5.60 8.29
N LEU A 62 -13.84 4.73 7.77
CA LEU A 62 -14.21 3.48 7.14
C LEU A 62 -14.13 2.35 8.16
N VAL A 63 -15.25 1.63 8.34
CA VAL A 63 -15.37 0.44 9.18
C VAL A 63 -15.61 -0.76 8.28
N GLU A 64 -14.91 -1.87 8.49
CA GLU A 64 -15.02 -3.06 7.65
C GLU A 64 -16.47 -3.59 7.60
N ASN A 65 -16.98 -3.79 6.38
CA ASN A 65 -18.28 -4.40 6.13
C ASN A 65 -18.05 -5.74 5.40
N LEU A 66 -17.80 -6.80 6.16
CA LEU A 66 -17.41 -8.11 5.62
C LEU A 66 -18.61 -9.00 5.23
N GLN A 67 -19.85 -8.51 5.34
CA GLN A 67 -21.02 -9.39 5.25
C GLN A 67 -21.42 -9.81 3.83
N HIS A 68 -20.89 -9.19 2.76
CA HIS A 68 -21.29 -9.51 1.38
C HIS A 68 -20.12 -9.53 0.37
N LEU A 69 -19.03 -10.23 0.69
CA LEU A 69 -17.92 -10.44 -0.24
C LEU A 69 -18.38 -11.19 -1.51
N ASP A 70 -18.55 -10.47 -2.61
CA ASP A 70 -18.80 -11.07 -3.93
C ASP A 70 -17.49 -11.58 -4.56
N LEU A 71 -17.63 -12.36 -5.65
CA LEU A 71 -16.49 -13.01 -6.31
C LEU A 71 -15.51 -11.99 -6.90
N GLN A 72 -16.00 -10.88 -7.45
CA GLN A 72 -15.14 -9.85 -8.07
C GLN A 72 -14.32 -9.12 -7.01
N THR A 73 -14.90 -8.87 -5.85
CA THR A 73 -14.24 -8.26 -4.70
C THR A 73 -13.17 -9.20 -4.14
N LEU A 74 -13.50 -10.48 -3.99
CA LEU A 74 -12.52 -11.50 -3.59
C LEU A 74 -11.33 -11.56 -4.57
N GLN A 75 -11.58 -11.42 -5.87
CA GLN A 75 -10.53 -11.36 -6.89
C GLN A 75 -9.66 -10.10 -6.77
N LEU A 76 -10.26 -8.92 -6.56
CA LEU A 76 -9.51 -7.67 -6.38
C LEU A 76 -8.67 -7.67 -5.09
N MET A 77 -9.26 -8.14 -3.99
CA MET A 77 -8.55 -8.27 -2.71
C MET A 77 -7.41 -9.28 -2.81
N SER A 78 -7.67 -10.48 -3.35
CA SER A 78 -6.66 -11.52 -3.53
C SER A 78 -5.51 -11.07 -4.41
N LYS A 79 -5.76 -10.24 -5.44
CA LYS A 79 -4.70 -9.64 -6.25
C LYS A 79 -3.74 -8.79 -5.39
N GLY A 80 -4.27 -7.92 -4.54
CA GLY A 80 -3.46 -7.10 -3.64
C GLY A 80 -2.65 -7.93 -2.63
N PHE A 81 -3.24 -9.00 -2.10
CA PHE A 81 -2.53 -9.95 -1.22
C PHE A 81 -1.42 -10.70 -1.96
N ILE A 82 -1.69 -11.21 -3.16
CA ILE A 82 -0.69 -11.92 -3.98
C ILE A 82 0.45 -10.98 -4.37
N GLU A 83 0.16 -9.75 -4.77
CA GLU A 83 1.18 -8.73 -5.09
C GLU A 83 2.05 -8.44 -3.87
N LYS A 84 1.46 -8.27 -2.68
CA LYS A 84 2.22 -8.09 -1.44
C LYS A 84 3.12 -9.28 -1.13
N ILE A 85 2.60 -10.51 -1.19
CA ILE A 85 3.37 -11.74 -0.92
C ILE A 85 4.55 -11.90 -1.91
N ILE A 86 4.30 -11.67 -3.20
CA ILE A 86 5.34 -11.77 -4.24
C ILE A 86 6.41 -10.71 -4.03
N ASN A 87 6.00 -9.47 -3.74
CA ASN A 87 6.92 -8.36 -3.53
C ASN A 87 7.76 -8.53 -2.26
N GLU A 88 7.16 -8.99 -1.16
CA GLU A 88 7.91 -9.32 0.07
C GLU A 88 8.95 -10.42 -0.21
N ASN A 89 8.57 -11.47 -0.93
CA ASN A 89 9.50 -12.53 -1.32
C ASN A 89 10.64 -12.02 -2.22
N ALA A 90 10.33 -11.14 -3.18
CA ALA A 90 11.32 -10.55 -4.07
C ALA A 90 12.29 -9.63 -3.31
N ILE A 91 11.78 -8.81 -2.39
CA ILE A 91 12.58 -7.96 -1.48
C ILE A 91 13.57 -8.81 -0.70
N ASP A 92 13.08 -9.86 -0.03
CA ASP A 92 13.91 -10.74 0.79
C ASP A 92 15.00 -11.42 -0.05
N SER A 93 14.65 -11.89 -1.25
CA SER A 93 15.60 -12.55 -2.16
C SER A 93 16.69 -11.60 -2.67
N ILE A 94 16.31 -10.37 -3.05
CA ILE A 94 17.25 -9.34 -3.50
C ILE A 94 18.14 -8.91 -2.34
N GLU A 95 17.58 -8.72 -1.14
CA GLU A 95 18.33 -8.33 0.05
C GLU A 95 19.35 -9.39 0.47
N GLN A 96 18.96 -10.68 0.47
CA GLN A 96 19.90 -11.77 0.72
C GLN A 96 21.01 -11.83 -0.32
N SER A 97 20.70 -11.58 -1.59
CA SER A 97 21.69 -11.55 -2.67
C SER A 97 22.66 -10.39 -2.50
N ALA A 98 22.16 -9.17 -2.22
CA ALA A 98 22.97 -7.99 -1.93
C ALA A 98 23.95 -8.26 -0.78
N LYS A 99 23.44 -8.75 0.37
CA LYS A 99 24.24 -9.10 1.54
C LYS A 99 25.30 -10.15 1.21
N GLY A 100 24.91 -11.25 0.55
CA GLY A 100 25.83 -12.32 0.21
C GLY A 100 26.98 -11.86 -0.70
N TYR A 101 26.69 -11.05 -1.72
CA TYR A 101 27.75 -10.51 -2.58
C TYR A 101 28.61 -9.46 -1.86
N ARG A 102 28.01 -8.64 -0.99
CA ARG A 102 28.75 -7.63 -0.20
C ARG A 102 29.71 -8.27 0.81
N GLU A 103 29.33 -9.40 1.40
CA GLU A 103 30.20 -10.20 2.29
C GLU A 103 31.39 -10.84 1.55
N LEU A 104 31.20 -11.20 0.28
CA LEU A 104 32.26 -11.74 -0.57
C LEU A 104 33.23 -10.66 -1.06
N TRP A 105 32.77 -9.41 -1.17
CA TRP A 105 33.59 -8.28 -1.59
C TRP A 105 34.55 -7.85 -0.48
N LYS A 106 35.81 -7.66 -0.84
CA LYS A 106 36.91 -7.35 0.09
C LYS A 106 37.64 -6.10 -0.34
N MET A 107 37.61 -5.08 0.51
CA MET A 107 38.23 -3.79 0.25
C MET A 107 39.75 -3.88 -0.02
N ASN A 108 40.44 -4.80 0.66
CA ASN A 108 41.88 -5.00 0.46
C ASN A 108 42.24 -5.64 -0.90
N LEU A 109 41.28 -6.22 -1.62
CA LEU A 109 41.50 -6.80 -2.96
C LEU A 109 41.21 -5.79 -4.09
N CYS A 110 40.62 -4.63 -3.79
CA CYS A 110 40.42 -3.53 -4.74
C CYS A 110 41.75 -2.94 -5.25
N GLU A 111 42.84 -3.12 -4.50
CA GLU A 111 44.19 -2.68 -4.89
C GLU A 111 45.08 -3.87 -5.31
N SER A 112 44.51 -5.07 -5.51
CA SER A 112 45.29 -6.25 -5.87
C SER A 112 45.94 -6.07 -7.24
N VAL A 113 47.24 -6.35 -7.31
CA VAL A 113 48.00 -6.42 -8.56
C VAL A 113 47.78 -7.75 -9.29
N ASN A 114 47.17 -8.74 -8.63
CA ASN A 114 46.75 -9.99 -9.26
C ASN A 114 45.41 -9.76 -9.97
N ILE A 115 45.44 -9.75 -11.30
CA ILE A 115 44.29 -9.38 -12.13
C ILE A 115 43.08 -10.30 -11.95
N GLU A 116 43.30 -11.59 -11.67
CA GLU A 116 42.21 -12.55 -11.49
C GLU A 116 41.49 -12.31 -10.16
N GLU A 117 42.25 -12.05 -9.09
CA GLU A 117 41.71 -11.72 -7.77
C GLU A 117 40.99 -10.38 -7.78
N TYR A 118 41.61 -9.37 -8.39
CA TYR A 118 40.99 -8.06 -8.57
C TYR A 118 39.68 -8.18 -9.35
N GLY A 119 39.70 -8.85 -10.52
CA GLY A 119 38.52 -8.98 -11.37
C GLY A 119 37.37 -9.73 -10.70
N LEU A 120 37.66 -10.79 -9.95
CA LEU A 120 36.63 -11.52 -9.19
C LEU A 120 36.07 -10.68 -8.04
N ASN A 121 36.91 -9.90 -7.36
CA ASN A 121 36.48 -9.00 -6.29
C ASN A 121 35.55 -7.90 -6.83
N GLU A 122 35.94 -7.23 -7.92
CA GLU A 122 35.10 -6.22 -8.58
C GLU A 122 33.77 -6.79 -9.07
N PHE A 123 33.76 -8.03 -9.56
CA PHE A 123 32.51 -8.72 -9.91
C PHE A 123 31.57 -8.85 -8.70
N PHE A 124 32.07 -9.26 -7.53
CA PHE A 124 31.24 -9.35 -6.33
C PHE A 124 30.75 -7.97 -5.87
N GLY A 125 31.62 -6.95 -5.90
CA GLY A 125 31.24 -5.57 -5.58
C GLY A 125 30.12 -5.06 -6.48
N GLY A 126 30.28 -5.16 -7.80
CA GLY A 126 29.27 -4.72 -8.76
C GLY A 126 27.97 -5.52 -8.70
N LYS A 127 28.01 -6.80 -8.31
CA LYS A 127 26.79 -7.58 -8.04
C LYS A 127 26.08 -7.09 -6.80
N ALA A 128 26.79 -6.82 -5.71
CA ALA A 128 26.21 -6.28 -4.49
C ALA A 128 25.51 -4.94 -4.78
N GLU A 129 26.21 -4.01 -5.44
CA GLU A 129 25.67 -2.69 -5.82
C GLU A 129 24.41 -2.82 -6.69
N GLY A 130 24.45 -3.67 -7.72
CA GLY A 130 23.28 -3.86 -8.59
C GLY A 130 22.05 -4.41 -7.85
N PHE A 131 22.23 -5.30 -6.86
CA PHE A 131 21.12 -5.76 -6.04
C PHE A 131 20.64 -4.69 -5.04
N GLU A 132 21.54 -3.90 -4.47
CA GLU A 132 21.21 -2.77 -3.58
C GLU A 132 20.37 -1.71 -4.32
N GLU A 133 20.78 -1.30 -5.52
CA GLU A 133 20.02 -0.37 -6.37
C GLU A 133 18.66 -0.96 -6.76
N SER A 134 18.62 -2.24 -7.13
CA SER A 134 17.35 -2.92 -7.46
C SER A 134 16.38 -2.94 -6.27
N LEU A 135 16.91 -3.13 -5.05
CA LEU A 135 16.12 -3.11 -3.82
C LEU A 135 15.53 -1.73 -3.55
N GLU A 136 16.31 -0.66 -3.78
CA GLU A 136 15.86 0.72 -3.62
C GLU A 136 14.72 1.05 -4.59
N ILE A 137 14.89 0.73 -5.88
CA ILE A 137 13.86 0.94 -6.92
C ILE A 137 12.57 0.20 -6.56
N LEU A 138 12.68 -1.07 -6.13
CA LEU A 138 11.52 -1.87 -5.77
C LEU A 138 10.78 -1.31 -4.56
N LYS A 139 11.52 -0.89 -3.52
CA LYS A 139 10.94 -0.25 -2.33
C LYS A 139 10.24 1.05 -2.69
N GLU A 140 10.85 1.90 -3.51
CA GLU A 140 10.21 3.14 -3.98
C GLU A 140 8.92 2.87 -4.76
N HIS A 141 8.91 1.88 -5.64
CA HIS A 141 7.73 1.54 -6.45
C HIS A 141 6.58 1.04 -5.56
N ILE A 142 6.89 0.22 -4.57
CA ILE A 142 5.91 -0.26 -3.59
C ILE A 142 5.37 0.92 -2.78
N SER A 143 6.23 1.78 -2.21
CA SER A 143 5.79 2.95 -1.44
C SER A 143 4.85 3.87 -2.24
N LYS A 144 5.16 4.13 -3.52
CA LYS A 144 4.31 4.96 -4.40
C LYS A 144 2.95 4.35 -4.73
N ASN A 145 2.79 3.03 -4.66
CA ASN A 145 1.54 2.34 -4.97
C ASN A 145 0.63 2.16 -3.74
N TYR A 146 1.13 2.41 -2.52
CA TYR A 146 0.40 2.22 -1.26
C TYR A 146 0.27 3.50 -0.41
N GLU A 147 0.70 4.67 -0.93
CA GLU A 147 0.33 6.02 -0.45
C GLU A 147 -0.93 6.53 -1.16
#